data_AF-A4U0L0-F1
#
_entry.id   AF-A4U0L0-F1
#
_cell.length_a   1.000
_cell.length_b   1.000
_cell.length_c   1.000
_cell.angle_alpha   90.00
_cell.angle_beta   90.00
_cell.angle_gamma   90.00
#
_symmetry.space_group_name_H-M   'P 1'
#
loop_
_entity.id
_entity.type
_entity.pdbx_description
1 polymer ?
#
loop_
_entity_poly.entity_id
_entity_poly.type
_entity_poly.pdbx_seq_one_letter_code
_entity_poly.pdbx_strand_id
1 'polypeptide(L)'
;MAGGDALPDGLDCEALARAEAALESLSRDYPRWLRADLAAARACLTPSLDPDRLYTILHDIKGQATTFGYPLISRISQHLCRMLTDKAPPPDHIIPLLDAMESVVDHDLTGDGGAMGRELLARLD
;
A
#
# COMPACT_ATOMS: atom_id res chain seq x y z
N MET A 1 -3.00 41.88 -29.61
CA MET A 1 -1.89 41.66 -28.67
C MET A 1 -1.87 40.17 -28.38
N ALA A 2 -1.12 39.41 -29.18
CA ALA A 2 -0.98 37.96 -29.05
C ALA A 2 0.51 37.65 -28.86
N GLY A 3 0.81 36.63 -28.06
CA GLY A 3 2.14 36.21 -27.64
C GLY A 3 2.08 35.96 -26.14
N GLY A 4 1.72 34.77 -25.65
CA GLY A 4 2.24 33.47 -26.08
C GLY A 4 3.39 33.14 -25.14
N ASP A 5 3.06 32.88 -23.88
CA ASP A 5 4.00 32.41 -22.85
C ASP A 5 4.28 30.93 -23.14
N ALA A 6 5.11 30.70 -24.15
CA ALA A 6 5.66 29.38 -24.44
C ALA A 6 6.89 29.22 -23.54
N LEU A 7 6.74 28.39 -22.51
CA LEU A 7 7.87 27.83 -21.79
C LEU A 7 8.80 27.16 -22.83
N PRO A 8 10.12 27.32 -22.73
CA PRO A 8 11.04 26.80 -23.73
C PRO A 8 11.03 25.27 -23.71
N ASP A 9 10.74 24.65 -24.86
CA ASP A 9 10.49 23.21 -25.08
C ASP A 9 11.56 22.25 -24.49
N GLY A 10 12.74 22.75 -24.12
CA GLY A 10 13.83 21.98 -23.50
C GLY A 10 13.80 21.89 -21.97
N LEU A 11 13.21 22.87 -21.27
CA LEU A 11 13.08 22.83 -19.80
C LEU A 11 12.01 21.81 -19.37
N ASP A 12 10.98 21.64 -20.19
CA ASP A 12 9.90 20.69 -19.93
C ASP A 12 10.38 19.24 -20.03
N CYS A 13 11.29 18.94 -20.96
CA CYS A 13 11.85 17.59 -21.11
C CYS A 13 12.79 17.23 -19.94
N GLU A 14 13.66 18.14 -19.50
CA GLU A 14 14.56 17.86 -18.37
C GLU A 14 13.79 17.80 -17.04
N ALA A 15 12.81 18.68 -16.84
CA ALA A 15 11.94 18.65 -15.66
C ALA A 15 11.08 17.38 -15.62
N LEU A 16 10.53 16.96 -16.76
CA LEU A 16 9.77 15.72 -16.87
C LEU A 16 10.66 14.51 -16.58
N ALA A 17 11.85 14.43 -17.18
CA ALA A 17 12.79 13.34 -16.93
C ALA A 17 13.22 13.26 -15.45
N ARG A 18 13.43 14.41 -14.79
CA ARG A 18 13.73 14.46 -13.35
C ARG A 18 12.54 14.01 -12.50
N ALA A 19 11.31 14.37 -12.88
CA ALA A 19 10.10 13.93 -12.20
C ALA A 19 9.87 12.42 -12.34
N GLU A 20 10.08 11.87 -13.54
CA GLU A 20 10.00 10.42 -13.81
C GLU A 20 11.05 9.64 -13.03
N ALA A 21 12.31 10.10 -13.01
CA ALA A 21 13.37 9.47 -12.24
C ALA A 21 13.10 9.48 -10.73
N ALA A 22 12.56 10.59 -10.21
CA ALA A 22 12.12 10.67 -8.82
C ALA A 22 10.99 9.67 -8.53
N LEU A 23 9.99 9.58 -9.41
CA LEU A 23 8.87 8.64 -9.26
C LEU A 23 9.35 7.18 -9.30
N GLU A 24 10.28 6.85 -10.19
CA GLU A 24 10.87 5.52 -10.29
C GLU A 24 11.67 5.16 -9.03
N SER A 25 12.42 6.13 -8.48
CA SER A 25 13.11 5.95 -7.21
C SER A 25 12.15 5.68 -6.05
N LEU A 26 11.07 6.47 -5.94
CA LEU A 26 10.04 6.28 -4.91
C LEU A 26 9.36 4.91 -5.04
N SER A 27 9.09 4.48 -6.28
CA SER A 27 8.47 3.18 -6.56
C SER A 27 9.37 2.01 -6.17
N ARG A 28 10.69 2.13 -6.39
CA ARG A 28 11.69 1.14 -5.93
C ARG A 28 11.78 1.03 -4.42
N ASP A 29 11.59 2.14 -3.71
CA ASP A 29 11.63 2.18 -2.25
C ASP A 29 10.33 1.69 -1.58
N TYR A 30 9.20 1.71 -2.30
CA TYR A 30 7.91 1.39 -1.70
C TYR A 30 7.83 0.01 -1.01
N PRO A 31 8.32 -1.11 -1.60
CA PRO A 31 8.32 -2.41 -0.91
C PRO A 31 9.06 -2.41 0.43
N ARG A 32 10.10 -1.57 0.57
CA ARG A 32 10.86 -1.43 1.81
C ARG A 32 10.04 -0.68 2.87
N TRP A 33 9.35 0.40 2.47
CA TRP A 33 8.46 1.14 3.37
C TRP A 33 7.26 0.30 3.79
N LEU A 34 6.64 -0.41 2.85
CA LEU A 34 5.51 -1.29 3.12
C LEU A 34 5.87 -2.39 4.14
N ARG A 35 7.07 -2.99 4.04
CA ARG A 35 7.54 -3.95 5.06
C ARG A 35 7.69 -3.32 6.45
N ALA A 36 8.18 -2.08 6.53
CA ALA A 36 8.29 -1.37 7.80
C ALA A 36 6.91 -1.07 8.40
N ASP A 37 5.96 -0.64 7.56
CA ASP A 37 4.58 -0.37 8.00
C ASP A 37 3.86 -1.66 8.44
N LEU A 38 4.06 -2.78 7.75
CA LEU A 38 3.54 -4.09 8.16
C LEU A 38 4.12 -4.56 9.50
N ALA A 39 5.42 -4.37 9.72
CA ALA A 39 6.04 -4.65 11.01
C ALA A 39 5.46 -3.77 12.13
N ALA A 40 5.22 -2.49 11.86
CA ALA A 40 4.58 -1.56 12.80
C ALA A 40 3.12 -1.95 13.07
N ALA A 41 2.37 -2.39 12.06
CA ALA A 41 1.02 -2.92 12.21
C ALA A 41 1.01 -4.16 13.12
N ARG A 42 1.94 -5.10 12.92
CA ARG A 42 2.06 -6.30 13.76
C ARG A 42 2.40 -5.96 15.21
N ALA A 43 3.24 -4.95 15.43
CA ALA A 43 3.57 -4.48 16.77
C ALA A 43 2.34 -3.95 17.53
N CYS A 44 1.29 -3.50 16.84
CA CYS A 44 0.04 -3.07 17.47
C CYS A 44 -0.78 -4.22 18.05
N LEU A 45 -0.39 -5.49 17.85
CA LEU A 45 -1.10 -6.66 18.37
C LEU A 45 -0.59 -7.11 19.75
N THR A 46 0.57 -6.60 20.20
CA THR A 46 1.26 -7.07 21.41
C THR A 46 1.72 -5.91 22.29
N PRO A 47 1.62 -5.98 23.64
CA PRO A 47 1.06 -7.08 24.45
C PRO A 47 -0.48 -7.15 24.41
N SER A 48 -1.13 -6.13 23.88
CA SER A 48 -2.57 -6.04 23.65
C SER A 48 -2.84 -5.29 22.36
N LEU A 49 -3.98 -5.54 21.74
CA LEU A 49 -4.40 -4.86 20.52
C LEU A 49 -4.57 -3.35 20.75
N ASP A 50 -3.89 -2.55 19.95
CA ASP A 50 -4.09 -1.10 19.77
C ASP A 50 -4.82 -0.88 18.42
N PRO A 51 -6.17 -0.85 18.41
CA PRO A 51 -6.95 -0.82 17.18
C PRO A 51 -6.85 0.53 16.45
N ASP A 52 -6.69 1.64 17.16
CA ASP A 52 -6.65 2.99 16.57
C ASP A 52 -5.33 3.21 15.82
N ARG A 53 -4.22 2.79 16.43
CA ARG A 53 -2.90 2.84 15.78
C ARG A 53 -2.84 1.88 14.59
N LEU A 54 -3.36 0.67 14.76
CA LEU A 54 -3.43 -0.31 13.67
C LEU A 54 -4.28 0.22 12.50
N TYR A 55 -5.44 0.81 12.77
CA TYR A 55 -6.29 1.41 11.75
C TYR A 55 -5.55 2.52 10.97
N THR A 56 -4.83 3.39 11.67
CA THR A 56 -4.06 4.49 11.06
C THR A 56 -3.02 3.95 10.08
N ILE A 57 -2.21 2.96 10.51
CA ILE A 57 -1.18 2.34 9.67
C ILE A 57 -1.82 1.67 8.44
N LEU A 58 -2.89 0.90 8.63
CA LEU A 58 -3.58 0.24 7.51
C LEU A 58 -4.21 1.24 6.53
N HIS A 59 -4.72 2.36 7.03
CA HIS A 59 -5.27 3.42 6.20
C HIS A 59 -4.19 4.06 5.31
N ASP A 60 -3.01 4.29 5.88
CA ASP A 60 -1.86 4.83 5.14
C ASP A 60 -1.34 3.82 4.11
N ILE A 61 -1.17 2.56 4.50
CA ILE A 61 -0.80 1.47 3.57
C ILE A 61 -1.77 1.41 2.40
N LYS A 62 -3.08 1.45 2.64
CA LYS A 62 -4.11 1.45 1.57
C LYS A 62 -3.90 2.60 0.59
N GLY A 63 -3.67 3.81 1.10
CA GLY A 63 -3.43 5.00 0.28
C GLY A 63 -2.17 4.86 -0.57
N GLN A 64 -1.06 4.47 0.06
CA GLN A 64 0.22 4.27 -0.62
C GLN A 64 0.13 3.13 -1.66
N ALA A 65 -0.47 1.99 -1.31
CA ALA A 65 -0.60 0.83 -2.18
C ALA A 65 -1.40 1.14 -3.44
N THR A 66 -2.42 2.00 -3.32
CA THR A 66 -3.20 2.48 -4.47
C THR A 66 -2.33 3.32 -5.41
N THR A 67 -1.49 4.20 -4.86
CA THR A 67 -0.56 5.05 -5.63
C THR A 67 0.54 4.25 -6.32
N PHE A 68 1.10 3.23 -5.65
CA PHE A 68 2.24 2.46 -6.15
C PHE A 68 1.85 1.16 -6.91
N GLY A 69 0.55 0.90 -7.12
CA GLY A 69 0.09 -0.21 -7.98
C GLY A 69 0.01 -1.58 -7.31
N TYR A 70 -0.30 -1.64 -6.01
CA TYR A 70 -0.47 -2.87 -5.22
C TYR A 70 -1.95 -3.08 -4.84
N PRO A 71 -2.82 -3.46 -5.78
CA PRO A 71 -4.27 -3.52 -5.53
C PRO A 71 -4.66 -4.60 -4.51
N LEU A 72 -3.90 -5.70 -4.40
CA LEU A 72 -4.13 -6.72 -3.37
C LEU A 72 -3.92 -6.17 -1.96
N ILE A 73 -2.79 -5.49 -1.74
CA ILE A 73 -2.47 -4.82 -0.47
C ILE A 73 -3.57 -3.82 -0.12
N SER A 74 -3.95 -2.97 -1.07
CA SER A 74 -5.03 -1.98 -0.87
C SER A 74 -6.36 -2.62 -0.45
N ARG A 75 -6.77 -3.73 -1.09
CA ARG A 75 -8.00 -4.46 -0.75
C ARG A 75 -7.95 -5.10 0.63
N ILE A 76 -6.84 -5.76 0.98
CA ILE A 76 -6.67 -6.37 2.31
C ILE A 76 -6.67 -5.30 3.40
N SER A 77 -5.94 -4.19 3.20
CA SER A 77 -5.94 -3.05 4.12
C SER A 77 -7.34 -2.46 4.31
N GLN A 78 -8.12 -2.29 3.24
CA GLN A 78 -9.50 -1.82 3.34
C GLN A 78 -10.40 -2.80 4.12
N HIS A 79 -10.24 -4.10 3.91
CA HIS A 79 -10.97 -5.12 4.69
C HIS A 79 -10.62 -5.02 6.17
N LEU A 80 -9.33 -4.97 6.52
CA LEU A 80 -8.87 -4.80 7.91
C LEU A 80 -9.38 -3.49 8.54
N CYS A 81 -9.33 -2.36 7.83
CA CYS A 81 -9.88 -1.09 8.32
C CYS A 81 -11.38 -1.20 8.67
N ARG A 82 -12.18 -1.91 7.86
CA ARG A 82 -13.60 -2.14 8.14
C ARG A 82 -13.79 -2.97 9.40
N MET A 83 -13.05 -4.08 9.54
CA MET A 83 -13.10 -4.91 10.75
C MET A 83 -12.81 -4.10 12.02
N LEU A 84 -11.84 -3.19 11.96
CA LEU A 84 -11.45 -2.35 13.10
C LEU A 84 -12.47 -1.26 13.43
N THR A 85 -13.24 -0.79 12.44
CA THR A 85 -14.24 0.28 12.63
C THR A 85 -15.52 -0.24 13.31
N ASP A 86 -15.94 -1.46 13.01
CA ASP A 86 -17.18 -2.03 13.58
C ASP A 86 -16.97 -2.51 15.03
N LYS A 87 -16.11 -3.51 15.20
CA LYS A 87 -15.68 -4.04 16.48
C LYS A 87 -14.34 -4.72 16.26
N ALA A 88 -13.31 -4.19 16.91
CA ALA A 88 -11.95 -4.72 16.83
C ALA A 88 -11.97 -6.26 17.02
N PRO A 89 -11.60 -7.02 15.96
CA PRO A 89 -11.60 -8.47 16.02
C PRO A 89 -10.43 -8.96 16.90
N PRO A 90 -10.46 -10.22 17.37
CA PRO A 90 -9.30 -10.80 18.05
C PRO A 90 -8.08 -10.82 17.11
N PRO A 91 -6.84 -10.70 17.65
CA PRO A 91 -5.62 -10.75 16.85
C PRO A 91 -5.52 -11.96 15.91
N ASP A 92 -6.07 -13.11 16.30
CA ASP A 92 -6.08 -14.34 15.49
C ASP A 92 -6.81 -14.19 14.14
N HIS A 93 -7.70 -13.21 14.00
CA HIS A 93 -8.34 -12.88 12.72
C HIS A 93 -7.57 -11.83 11.93
N ILE A 94 -6.70 -11.05 12.57
CA ILE A 94 -5.90 -9.98 11.95
C ILE A 94 -4.58 -10.55 11.40
N ILE A 95 -3.93 -11.42 12.18
CA ILE A 95 -2.60 -11.98 11.86
C ILE A 95 -2.57 -12.64 10.48
N PRO A 96 -3.52 -13.51 10.08
CA PRO A 96 -3.47 -14.15 8.77
C PRO A 96 -3.57 -13.16 7.60
N LEU A 97 -4.24 -12.02 7.81
CA LEU A 97 -4.38 -10.97 6.80
C LEU A 97 -3.10 -10.15 6.67
N LEU A 98 -2.39 -9.89 7.78
CA LEU A 98 -1.05 -9.30 7.74
C LEU A 98 -0.04 -10.26 7.11
N ASP A 99 -0.07 -11.55 7.44
CA ASP A 99 0.78 -12.59 6.82
C ASP A 99 0.55 -12.66 5.30
N ALA A 100 -0.70 -12.54 4.86
CA ALA A 100 -1.06 -12.48 3.45
C ALA A 100 -0.48 -11.24 2.75
N MET A 101 -0.53 -10.07 3.40
CA MET A 101 0.10 -8.85 2.85
C MET A 101 1.62 -8.99 2.77
N GLU A 102 2.27 -9.55 3.79
CA GLU A 102 3.71 -9.84 3.79
C GLU A 102 4.07 -10.78 2.61
N SER A 103 3.28 -11.84 2.40
CA SER A 103 3.46 -12.78 1.28
C SER A 103 3.32 -12.10 -0.09
N VAL A 104 2.36 -11.19 -0.25
CA VAL A 104 2.20 -10.41 -1.50
C VAL A 104 3.46 -9.60 -1.80
N VAL A 105 4.08 -9.01 -0.78
CA VAL A 105 5.31 -8.20 -0.92
C VAL A 105 6.54 -9.08 -1.17
N ASP A 106 6.62 -10.26 -0.57
CA ASP A 106 7.76 -11.18 -0.74
C ASP A 106 7.76 -11.92 -2.08
N HIS A 107 6.58 -12.16 -2.64
CA HIS A 107 6.42 -12.77 -3.95
C HIS A 107 6.33 -11.75 -5.11
N ASP A 108 6.51 -10.46 -4.82
CA ASP A 108 6.38 -9.34 -5.77
C ASP A 108 5.14 -9.46 -6.66
N LEU A 109 4.01 -9.80 -6.03
CA LEU A 109 2.74 -10.00 -6.73
C LEU A 109 2.20 -8.63 -7.15
N THR A 110 2.70 -8.13 -8.27
CA THR A 110 2.23 -6.92 -8.94
C THR A 110 0.96 -7.19 -9.74
N GLY A 111 0.12 -6.17 -9.95
CA GLY A 111 -1.17 -6.34 -10.62
C GLY A 111 -2.18 -7.13 -9.77
N ASP A 112 -2.92 -8.07 -10.37
CA ASP A 112 -3.93 -8.88 -9.66
C ASP A 112 -3.35 -10.04 -8.83
N GLY A 113 -2.01 -10.18 -8.81
CA GLY A 113 -1.27 -11.29 -8.20
C GLY A 113 -1.59 -12.67 -8.79
N GLY A 114 -2.14 -12.71 -10.01
CA GLY A 114 -2.43 -13.94 -10.73
C GLY A 114 -3.45 -14.83 -10.02
N ALA A 115 -3.31 -16.15 -10.19
CA ALA A 115 -4.21 -17.12 -9.55
C ALA A 115 -4.16 -17.03 -8.01
N MET A 116 -2.96 -16.83 -7.45
CA MET A 116 -2.74 -16.76 -6.01
C MET A 116 -3.38 -15.50 -5.40
N GLY A 117 -3.26 -14.35 -6.05
CA GLY A 117 -3.93 -13.11 -5.62
C GLY A 117 -5.46 -13.22 -5.65
N ARG A 118 -6.02 -13.84 -6.70
CA ARG A 118 -7.47 -14.06 -6.80
C ARG A 118 -7.99 -15.02 -5.73
N GLU A 119 -7.28 -16.10 -5.44
CA GLU A 119 -7.63 -17.04 -4.37
C GLU A 119 -7.58 -16.36 -2.99
N LEU A 120 -6.55 -15.53 -2.76
CA LEU A 120 -6.38 -14.81 -1.51
C LEU A 120 -7.52 -13.80 -1.30
N LEU A 121 -7.93 -13.09 -2.35
CA LEU A 121 -9.08 -12.18 -2.31
C LEU A 121 -10.41 -12.89 -2.09
N ALA A 122 -10.61 -14.08 -2.68
CA ALA A 122 -11.85 -14.85 -2.52
C ALA A 122 -12.09 -15.31 -1.06
N ARG A 123 -11.05 -15.27 -0.21
CA ARG A 123 -11.13 -15.59 1.22
C ARG A 123 -11.49 -14.38 2.09
N LEU A 124 -11.58 -13.18 1.50
CA LEU A 124 -11.90 -11.93 2.19
C LEU A 124 -13.38 -11.53 2.11
N ASP A 125 -14.16 -12.22 1.27
CA ASP A 125 -15.62 -12.08 1.10
C ASP A 125 -16.35 -13.16 1.94
#